data_AF-A0A7D9JT60-F1
#
_entry.id   AF-A0A7D9JT60-F1
#
_cell.length_a   1.000
_cell.length_b   1.000
_cell.length_c   1.000
_cell.angle_alpha   90.00
_cell.angle_beta   90.00
_cell.angle_gamma   90.00
#
_symmetry.space_group_name_H-M   'P 1'
#
loop_
_entity.id
_entity.type
_entity.pdbx_description
1 polymer ?
#
loop_
_entity_poly.entity_id
_entity_poly.type
_entity_poly.pdbx_seq_one_letter_code
_entity_poly.pdbx_strand_id
1 'polypeptide(L)'
;MKSNVESRVNAFKQNLDKFAARWHQLKPKDIDMEGDNEACVNAVKSIKERRAEFNELEESKEKLIFECKHFGVQEPEFPVAAELKTDIEEYESNWVLFEQFNNGLGELTKEDWISFRGHTYKFEEFLMIWTDELKNREPTTMTVRLQKEVDKYK
;
A
#
# COMPACT_ATOMS: atom_id res chain seq x y z
N MET A 1 -24.41 -18.81 24.72
CA MET A 1 -23.80 -17.51 24.37
C MET A 1 -22.28 -17.59 24.26
N LYS A 2 -21.53 -18.04 25.28
CA LYS A 2 -20.06 -18.20 25.20
C LYS A 2 -19.57 -19.08 24.04
N SER A 3 -20.15 -20.26 23.85
CA SER A 3 -19.84 -21.15 22.71
C SER A 3 -20.09 -20.51 21.33
N ASN A 4 -21.03 -19.57 21.22
CA ASN A 4 -21.26 -18.83 19.97
C ASN A 4 -20.14 -17.81 19.70
N VAL A 5 -19.65 -17.15 20.74
CA VAL A 5 -18.50 -16.22 20.65
C VAL A 5 -17.23 -16.98 20.28
N GLU A 6 -16.97 -18.13 20.90
CA GLU A 6 -15.84 -19.00 20.57
C GLU A 6 -15.89 -19.49 19.11
N SER A 7 -17.07 -19.87 18.61
CA SER A 7 -17.25 -20.23 17.19
C SER A 7 -16.93 -19.05 16.25
N ARG A 8 -17.34 -17.83 16.61
CA ARG A 8 -17.04 -16.61 15.83
C ARG A 8 -15.55 -16.27 15.85
N VAL A 9 -14.86 -16.49 16.98
CA VAL A 9 -13.41 -16.35 17.08
C VAL A 9 -12.70 -17.31 16.13
N ASN A 10 -13.09 -18.57 16.11
CA ASN A 10 -12.49 -19.56 15.22
C ASN A 10 -12.76 -19.25 13.74
N ALA A 11 -13.98 -18.82 13.41
CA ALA A 11 -14.31 -18.38 12.05
C ALA A 11 -13.49 -17.15 11.63
N PHE A 12 -13.30 -16.18 12.53
CA PHE A 12 -12.46 -15.02 12.27
C PHE A 12 -11.00 -15.41 12.03
N LYS A 13 -10.43 -16.32 12.84
CA LYS A 13 -9.07 -16.84 12.63
C LYS A 13 -8.91 -17.48 11.26
N GLN A 14 -9.85 -18.33 10.85
CA GLN A 14 -9.82 -18.95 9.52
C GLN A 14 -9.92 -17.92 8.39
N ASN A 15 -10.71 -16.86 8.56
CA ASN A 15 -10.81 -15.79 7.57
C ASN A 15 -9.51 -14.99 7.49
N LEU A 16 -8.88 -14.71 8.64
CA LEU A 16 -7.58 -14.05 8.72
C LEU A 16 -6.48 -14.87 8.05
N ASP A 17 -6.44 -16.20 8.26
CA ASP A 17 -5.47 -17.09 7.61
C ASP A 17 -5.66 -17.13 6.09
N LYS A 18 -6.91 -17.14 5.61
CA LYS A 18 -7.22 -17.08 4.17
C LYS A 18 -6.77 -15.75 3.56
N PHE A 19 -7.03 -14.64 4.26
CA PHE A 19 -6.56 -13.32 3.84
C PHE A 19 -5.03 -13.29 3.79
N ALA A 20 -4.36 -13.81 4.82
CA ALA A 20 -2.90 -13.88 4.88
C ALA A 20 -2.32 -14.66 3.71
N ALA A 21 -2.85 -15.85 3.43
CA ALA A 21 -2.41 -16.68 2.30
C ALA A 21 -2.58 -15.94 0.95
N ARG A 22 -3.72 -15.28 0.76
CA ARG A 22 -4.00 -14.48 -0.45
C ARG A 22 -3.04 -13.29 -0.56
N TRP A 23 -2.79 -12.58 0.54
CA TRP A 23 -1.86 -11.46 0.59
C TRP A 23 -0.45 -11.92 0.22
N HIS A 24 0.09 -12.95 0.87
CA HIS A 24 1.45 -13.43 0.55
C HIS A 24 1.59 -13.95 -0.89
N GLN A 25 0.52 -14.48 -1.47
CA GLN A 25 0.53 -14.92 -2.87
C GLN A 25 0.53 -13.75 -3.86
N LEU A 26 -0.23 -12.67 -3.56
CA LEU A 26 -0.53 -11.60 -4.51
C LEU A 26 0.18 -10.27 -4.19
N LYS A 27 0.89 -10.16 -3.07
CA LYS A 27 1.62 -8.94 -2.73
C LYS A 27 2.65 -8.63 -3.81
N PRO A 28 2.80 -7.36 -4.22
CA PRO A 28 3.77 -7.00 -5.25
C PRO A 28 5.17 -7.45 -4.87
N LYS A 29 5.95 -7.87 -5.85
CA LYS A 29 7.33 -8.32 -5.72
C LYS A 29 8.26 -7.32 -6.40
N ASP A 30 9.56 -7.46 -6.15
CA ASP A 30 10.56 -6.61 -6.81
C ASP A 30 10.48 -6.69 -8.34
N ILE A 31 10.08 -7.85 -8.90
CA ILE A 31 9.88 -8.00 -10.35
C ILE A 31 8.74 -7.11 -10.89
N ASP A 32 7.73 -6.80 -10.07
CA ASP A 32 6.66 -5.88 -10.46
C ASP A 32 7.17 -4.43 -10.55
N MET A 33 8.27 -4.12 -9.84
CA MET A 33 9.00 -2.86 -9.96
C MET A 33 9.92 -2.80 -11.18
N GLU A 34 10.08 -3.90 -11.93
CA GLU A 34 10.76 -3.92 -13.23
C GLU A 34 9.77 -3.91 -14.41
N GLY A 35 8.47 -4.07 -14.13
CA GLY A 35 7.40 -4.00 -15.11
C GLY A 35 7.20 -2.61 -15.72
N ASP A 36 6.27 -2.49 -16.68
CA ASP A 36 5.90 -1.19 -17.23
C ASP A 36 5.18 -0.30 -16.19
N ASN A 37 4.89 0.95 -16.57
CA ASN A 37 4.24 1.90 -15.67
C ASN A 37 2.84 1.40 -15.23
N GLU A 38 2.12 0.71 -16.13
CA GLU A 38 0.78 0.19 -15.87
C GLU A 38 0.81 -0.94 -14.81
N ALA A 39 1.79 -1.85 -14.89
CA ALA A 39 2.02 -2.89 -13.90
C ALA A 39 2.25 -2.29 -12.50
N CYS A 40 3.06 -1.23 -12.40
CA CYS A 40 3.31 -0.54 -11.13
C CYS A 40 2.06 0.18 -10.59
N VAL A 41 1.28 0.83 -11.44
CA VAL A 41 -0.01 1.43 -11.05
C VAL A 41 -0.97 0.36 -10.53
N ASN A 42 -1.05 -0.78 -11.20
CA ASN A 42 -1.86 -1.92 -10.75
C ASN A 42 -1.38 -2.51 -9.43
N ALA A 43 -0.06 -2.54 -9.19
CA ALA A 43 0.52 -2.96 -7.92
C ALA A 43 0.11 -2.03 -6.77
N VAL A 44 0.22 -0.70 -6.94
CA VAL A 44 -0.27 0.29 -5.96
C VAL A 44 -1.75 0.09 -5.67
N LYS A 45 -2.57 -0.05 -6.72
CA LYS A 45 -4.01 -0.28 -6.57
C LYS A 45 -4.29 -1.56 -5.78
N SER A 46 -3.61 -2.65 -6.08
CA SER A 46 -3.76 -3.92 -5.36
C SER A 46 -3.43 -3.77 -3.88
N ILE A 47 -2.33 -3.09 -3.54
CA ILE A 47 -1.96 -2.83 -2.14
C ILE A 47 -3.07 -2.06 -1.43
N LYS A 48 -3.58 -0.97 -2.01
CA LYS A 48 -4.65 -0.17 -1.43
C LYS A 48 -5.94 -0.95 -1.21
N GLU A 49 -6.33 -1.77 -2.19
CA GLU A 49 -7.49 -2.65 -2.05
C GLU A 49 -7.31 -3.63 -0.88
N ARG A 50 -6.12 -4.22 -0.72
CA ARG A 50 -5.88 -5.16 0.39
C ARG A 50 -5.76 -4.46 1.72
N ARG A 51 -5.22 -3.24 1.77
CA ARG A 51 -5.23 -2.41 2.99
C ARG A 51 -6.66 -2.13 3.43
N ALA A 52 -7.55 -1.76 2.50
CA ALA A 52 -8.95 -1.53 2.81
C ALA A 52 -9.64 -2.80 3.36
N GLU A 53 -9.45 -3.94 2.68
CA GLU A 53 -9.96 -5.25 3.13
C GLU A 53 -9.41 -5.63 4.53
N PHE A 54 -8.12 -5.35 4.79
CA PHE A 54 -7.49 -5.59 6.09
C PHE A 54 -8.03 -4.67 7.19
N ASN A 55 -8.32 -3.40 6.89
CA ASN A 55 -8.91 -2.47 7.86
C ASN A 55 -10.30 -2.94 8.31
N GLU A 56 -11.13 -3.48 7.40
CA GLU A 56 -12.41 -4.09 7.76
C GLU A 56 -12.24 -5.31 8.68
N LEU A 57 -11.19 -6.11 8.47
CA LEU A 57 -10.82 -7.21 9.35
C LEU A 57 -10.35 -6.71 10.72
N GLU A 58 -9.59 -5.61 10.80
CA GLU A 58 -9.20 -4.98 12.06
C GLU A 58 -10.41 -4.49 12.85
N GLU A 59 -11.38 -3.82 12.21
CA GLU A 59 -12.62 -3.40 12.87
C GLU A 59 -13.43 -4.60 13.38
N SER A 60 -13.48 -5.68 12.59
CA SER A 60 -14.17 -6.91 12.98
C SER A 60 -13.49 -7.60 14.16
N LYS A 61 -12.15 -7.59 14.20
CA LYS A 61 -11.32 -8.07 15.31
C LYS A 61 -11.63 -7.31 16.59
N GLU A 62 -11.68 -5.98 16.53
CA GLU A 62 -11.98 -5.13 17.69
C GLU A 62 -13.37 -5.39 18.26
N LYS A 63 -14.39 -5.50 17.39
CA LYS A 63 -15.76 -5.86 17.78
C LYS A 63 -15.80 -7.23 18.46
N LEU A 64 -15.07 -8.21 17.94
CA LEU A 64 -15.01 -9.56 18.50
C LEU A 64 -14.29 -9.60 19.87
N ILE A 65 -13.20 -8.84 20.04
CA ILE A 65 -12.51 -8.69 21.33
C ILE A 65 -13.45 -8.06 22.37
N PHE A 66 -14.20 -7.02 21.97
CA PHE A 66 -15.18 -6.39 22.85
C PHE A 66 -16.27 -7.37 23.31
N GLU A 67 -16.81 -8.18 22.38
CA GLU A 67 -17.78 -9.23 22.73
C GLU A 67 -17.18 -10.28 23.68
N CYS A 68 -15.93 -10.73 23.44
CA CYS A 68 -15.26 -11.68 24.33
C CYS A 68 -15.17 -11.14 25.77
N LYS A 69 -14.79 -9.87 25.92
CA LYS A 69 -14.74 -9.18 27.22
C LYS A 69 -16.13 -9.10 27.87
N HIS A 70 -17.14 -8.69 27.10
CA HIS A 70 -18.51 -8.55 27.60
C HIS A 70 -19.10 -9.88 28.11
N PHE A 71 -18.81 -10.99 27.42
CA PHE A 71 -19.32 -12.31 27.80
C PHE A 71 -18.40 -13.08 28.75
N GLY A 72 -17.27 -12.53 29.18
CA GLY A 72 -16.31 -13.21 30.06
C GLY A 72 -15.73 -14.47 29.42
N VAL A 73 -15.40 -14.37 28.13
CA VAL A 73 -14.60 -15.34 27.37
C VAL A 73 -13.16 -14.84 27.37
N GLN A 74 -12.18 -15.77 27.38
CA GLN A 74 -10.78 -15.40 27.30
C GLN A 74 -10.50 -14.58 26.04
N GLU A 75 -9.76 -13.47 26.19
CA GLU A 75 -9.41 -12.60 25.08
C GLU A 75 -8.52 -13.38 24.08
N PRO A 76 -8.95 -13.52 22.82
CA PRO A 76 -8.18 -14.22 21.82
C PRO A 76 -7.02 -13.37 21.32
N GLU A 77 -5.86 -14.00 21.13
CA GLU A 77 -4.73 -13.39 20.45
C GLU A 77 -4.80 -13.62 18.93
N PHE A 78 -4.35 -12.62 18.17
CA PHE A 78 -4.32 -12.63 16.70
C PHE A 78 -2.92 -12.24 16.20
N PRO A 79 -1.88 -13.06 16.42
CA PRO A 79 -0.52 -12.75 15.98
C PRO A 79 -0.42 -12.53 14.46
N VAL A 80 -1.17 -13.31 13.67
CA VAL A 80 -1.24 -13.15 12.20
C VAL A 80 -1.74 -11.77 11.80
N ALA A 81 -2.63 -11.15 12.57
CA ALA A 81 -3.12 -9.79 12.27
C ALA A 81 -2.01 -8.76 12.50
N ALA A 82 -1.19 -8.93 13.55
CA ALA A 82 -0.07 -8.04 13.81
C ALA A 82 1.00 -8.17 12.71
N GLU A 83 1.34 -9.39 12.31
CA GLU A 83 2.26 -9.67 11.20
C GLU A 83 1.78 -9.04 9.88
N LEU A 84 0.52 -9.28 9.51
CA LEU A 84 -0.07 -8.71 8.30
C LEU A 84 -0.07 -7.19 8.30
N LYS A 85 -0.35 -6.58 9.45
CA LYS A 85 -0.32 -5.12 9.58
C LYS A 85 1.05 -4.56 9.25
N THR A 86 2.10 -5.15 9.84
CA THR A 86 3.49 -4.74 9.60
C THR A 86 3.90 -4.98 8.14
N ASP A 87 3.60 -6.16 7.59
CA ASP A 87 3.94 -6.49 6.20
C ASP A 87 3.23 -5.52 5.23
N ILE A 88 1.92 -5.31 5.36
CA ILE A 88 1.18 -4.37 4.50
C ILE A 88 1.74 -2.94 4.61
N GLU A 89 2.04 -2.45 5.82
CA GLU A 89 2.60 -1.11 6.03
C GLU A 89 3.98 -0.93 5.41
N GLU A 90 4.82 -1.96 5.44
CA GLU A 90 6.13 -1.95 4.78
C GLU A 90 5.98 -1.84 3.26
N TYR A 91 5.08 -2.64 2.67
CA TYR A 91 4.80 -2.55 1.23
C TYR A 91 4.17 -1.21 0.85
N GLU A 92 3.23 -0.69 1.63
CA GLU A 92 2.66 0.65 1.39
C GLU A 92 3.76 1.72 1.41
N SER A 93 4.63 1.70 2.41
CA SER A 93 5.77 2.63 2.52
C SER A 93 6.71 2.54 1.33
N ASN A 94 6.99 1.34 0.83
CA ASN A 94 7.85 1.15 -0.34
C ASN A 94 7.20 1.65 -1.64
N TRP A 95 5.88 1.50 -1.78
CA TRP A 95 5.14 1.85 -3.00
C TRP A 95 4.57 3.28 -3.01
N VAL A 96 4.53 3.96 -1.86
CA VAL A 96 4.01 5.34 -1.77
C VAL A 96 4.81 6.33 -2.62
N LEU A 97 6.13 6.12 -2.76
CA LEU A 97 6.98 6.98 -3.58
C LEU A 97 6.60 6.92 -5.06
N PHE A 98 6.35 5.72 -5.57
CA PHE A 98 5.88 5.54 -6.94
C PHE A 98 4.54 6.23 -7.16
N GLU A 99 3.61 6.05 -6.23
CA GLU A 99 2.31 6.69 -6.31
C GLU A 99 2.42 8.22 -6.33
N GLN A 100 3.21 8.80 -5.42
CA GLN A 100 3.42 10.24 -5.34
C GLN A 100 4.01 10.79 -6.64
N PHE A 101 5.03 10.12 -7.19
CA PHE A 101 5.65 10.51 -8.46
C PHE A 101 4.65 10.44 -9.61
N ASN A 102 3.98 9.30 -9.77
CA ASN A 102 3.07 9.07 -10.88
C ASN A 102 1.83 9.97 -10.81
N ASN A 103 1.31 10.27 -9.62
CA ASN A 103 0.23 11.22 -9.44
C ASN A 103 0.67 12.64 -9.78
N GLY A 104 1.83 13.09 -9.29
CA GLY A 104 2.36 14.42 -9.60
C GLY A 104 2.61 14.61 -11.11
N LEU A 105 3.20 13.61 -11.76
CA LEU A 105 3.36 13.58 -13.21
C LEU A 105 2.00 13.61 -13.92
N GLY A 106 1.04 12.79 -13.46
CA GLY A 106 -0.32 12.75 -13.97
C GLY A 106 -1.03 14.10 -13.89
N GLU A 107 -0.93 14.84 -12.78
CA GLU A 107 -1.51 16.18 -12.66
C GLU A 107 -0.96 17.15 -13.71
N LEU A 108 0.35 17.10 -13.99
CA LEU A 108 0.96 17.94 -15.03
C LEU A 108 0.45 17.61 -16.43
N THR A 109 0.04 16.36 -16.68
CA THR A 109 -0.52 15.94 -17.98
C THR A 109 -2.00 16.29 -18.16
N LYS A 110 -2.71 16.70 -17.11
CA LYS A 110 -4.14 17.09 -17.21
C LYS A 110 -4.34 18.46 -17.85
N GLU A 111 -3.35 19.34 -17.75
CA GLU A 111 -3.41 20.68 -18.32
C GLU A 111 -3.18 20.62 -19.84
N ASP A 112 -4.01 21.32 -20.62
CA ASP A 112 -3.83 21.37 -22.07
C ASP A 112 -2.58 22.18 -22.45
N TRP A 113 -2.01 21.90 -23.63
CA TRP A 113 -0.76 22.55 -24.06
C TRP A 113 -0.85 24.09 -24.13
N ILE A 114 -2.02 24.66 -24.46
CA ILE A 114 -2.15 26.12 -24.61
C ILE A 114 -2.01 26.80 -23.25
N SER A 115 -2.55 26.18 -22.20
CA SER A 115 -2.42 26.62 -20.81
C SER A 115 -1.04 26.30 -20.23
N PHE A 116 -0.56 25.07 -20.46
CA PHE A 116 0.69 24.57 -19.88
C PHE A 116 1.95 25.26 -20.41
N ARG A 117 2.00 25.63 -21.71
CA ARG A 117 3.18 26.26 -22.33
C ARG A 117 3.63 27.56 -21.64
N GLY A 118 2.75 28.23 -20.89
CA GLY A 118 3.08 29.42 -20.11
C GLY A 118 3.80 29.12 -18.79
N HIS A 119 3.79 27.85 -18.36
CA HIS A 119 4.31 27.42 -17.06
C HIS A 119 5.11 26.11 -17.16
N THR A 120 5.87 25.92 -18.24
CA THR A 120 6.72 24.72 -18.45
C THR A 120 7.73 24.51 -17.32
N TYR A 121 8.12 25.59 -16.64
CA TYR A 121 8.98 25.55 -15.44
C TYR A 121 8.42 24.65 -14.33
N LYS A 122 7.10 24.45 -14.23
CA LYS A 122 6.49 23.55 -13.24
C LYS A 122 6.96 22.10 -13.42
N PHE A 123 7.19 21.67 -14.66
CA PHE A 123 7.71 20.33 -14.94
C PHE A 123 9.19 20.23 -14.60
N GLU A 124 9.99 21.27 -14.89
CA GLU A 124 11.39 21.33 -14.48
C GLU A 124 11.54 21.32 -12.95
N GLU A 125 10.73 22.11 -12.24
CA GLU A 125 10.65 22.12 -10.77
C GLU A 125 10.28 20.74 -10.22
N PHE A 126 9.28 20.07 -10.82
CA PHE A 126 8.90 18.71 -10.47
C PHE A 126 10.08 17.74 -10.59
N LEU A 127 10.81 17.76 -11.71
CA LEU A 127 11.98 16.89 -11.90
C LEU A 127 13.13 17.21 -10.93
N MET A 128 13.34 18.49 -10.60
CA MET A 128 14.34 18.90 -9.60
C MET A 128 14.00 18.41 -8.20
N ILE A 129 12.73 18.58 -7.78
CA ILE A 129 12.24 18.10 -6.48
C ILE A 129 12.48 16.60 -6.35
N TRP A 130 12.09 15.83 -7.38
CA TRP A 130 12.27 14.38 -7.36
C TRP A 130 13.73 13.95 -7.43
N THR A 131 14.58 14.68 -8.17
CA THR A 131 16.02 14.41 -8.19
C THR A 131 16.65 14.59 -6.80
N ASP A 132 16.28 15.66 -6.10
CA ASP A 132 16.81 15.92 -4.75
C ASP A 132 16.24 14.93 -3.72
N GLU A 133 14.95 14.65 -3.79
CA GLU A 133 14.30 13.68 -2.90
C GLU A 133 14.92 12.28 -3.02
N LEU A 134 15.13 11.80 -4.26
CA LEU A 134 15.69 10.47 -4.50
C LEU A 134 17.18 10.39 -4.10
N LYS A 135 17.93 11.48 -4.26
CA LYS A 135 19.34 11.56 -3.86
C LYS A 135 19.54 11.48 -2.34
N ASN A 136 18.57 11.98 -1.57
CA ASN A 136 18.62 12.02 -0.11
C ASN A 136 18.02 10.76 0.57
N ARG A 137 17.57 9.78 -0.21
CA ARG A 137 16.99 8.52 0.28
C ARG A 137 17.95 7.34 0.11
N GLU A 138 17.76 6.32 0.93
CA GLU A 138 18.50 5.06 0.77
C GLU A 138 18.18 4.40 -0.59
N PRO A 139 19.18 3.80 -1.26
CA PRO A 139 18.95 3.10 -2.52
C PRO A 139 18.05 1.87 -2.30
N THR A 140 16.89 1.88 -2.93
CA THR A 140 15.97 0.74 -3.03
C THR A 140 15.66 0.48 -4.49
N THR A 141 15.08 -0.68 -4.80
CA THR A 141 14.59 -0.99 -6.15
C THR A 141 13.67 0.11 -6.67
N MET A 142 12.80 0.65 -5.81
CA MET A 142 11.88 1.73 -6.17
C MET A 142 12.60 3.06 -6.43
N THR A 143 13.52 3.48 -5.57
CA THR A 143 14.22 4.77 -5.77
C THR A 143 15.12 4.73 -7.01
N VAL A 144 15.75 3.60 -7.31
CA VAL A 144 16.53 3.40 -8.54
C VAL A 144 15.64 3.45 -9.78
N ARG A 145 14.45 2.84 -9.75
CA ARG A 145 13.48 2.94 -10.85
C ARG A 145 13.06 4.39 -11.08
N LEU A 146 12.62 5.08 -10.03
CA LEU A 146 12.16 6.47 -10.14
C LEU A 146 13.28 7.39 -10.62
N GLN A 147 14.52 7.14 -10.21
CA GLN A 147 15.68 7.90 -10.70
C GLN A 147 15.84 7.74 -12.22
N LYS A 148 15.73 6.51 -12.73
CA LYS A 148 15.74 6.25 -14.18
C LYS A 148 14.59 6.95 -14.90
N GLU A 149 13.39 6.97 -14.32
CA GLU A 149 12.24 7.68 -14.93
C GLU A 149 12.47 9.20 -14.98
N VAL A 150 12.95 9.80 -13.89
CA VAL A 150 13.30 11.23 -13.85
C VAL A 150 14.36 11.57 -14.89
N ASP A 151 15.39 10.73 -15.03
CA ASP A 151 16.49 10.97 -15.96
C ASP A 151 16.10 10.80 -17.44
N LYS A 152 14.96 10.17 -17.77
CA LYS A 152 14.42 10.16 -19.14
C LYS A 152 13.96 11.54 -19.62
N TYR A 153 13.64 12.44 -18.70
CA TYR A 153 13.09 13.76 -19.00
C TYR A 153 14.13 14.88 -18.92
N LYS A 154 15.37 14.55 -18.55
CA LYS A 154 16.52 15.48 -18.54
C LYS A 154 17.27 15.38 -19.86
#